data_AF-A0A952CTT8-F1
#
_entry.id   AF-A0A952CTT8-F1
#
_cell.length_a   1.000
_cell.length_b   1.000
_cell.length_c   1.000
_cell.angle_alpha   90.00
_cell.angle_beta   90.00
_cell.angle_gamma   90.00
#
_symmetry.space_group_name_H-M   'P 1'
#
loop_
_entity.id
_entity.type
_entity.pdbx_description
1 polymer ?
#
loop_
_entity_poly.entity_id
_entity_poly.type
_entity_poly.pdbx_seq_one_letter_code
_entity_poly.pdbx_strand_id
1 'polypeptide(L)'
;CTLDASLIPAQQETALMMSAAGDLSHDPGPGWPCYTAAGADGAKKSNLRWGSAGSEAVIAFMADDEEYNQAVGHRRWLLYSKQSAFSHGSTDDAAVIHVLVKAENTKIPEFIAYPPATWVPRPVVFFRWSFSIPGADFSGAQVMMAHKGQDIPVTIVSSTEKVADNTIVWEPSASIPSEPAVDLVYTVTVSGIGNAPKSSYTYDVTVIKP
;
A
#
# COMPACT_ATOMS: atom_id res chain seq x y z
N CYS A 1 10.46 13.26 2.75
CA CYS A 1 10.94 11.90 2.48
C CYS A 1 12.24 11.99 1.68
N THR A 2 13.24 11.15 1.95
CA THR A 2 14.55 11.13 1.26
C THR A 2 14.92 9.74 0.77
N LEU A 3 15.75 9.64 -0.27
CA LEU A 3 16.39 8.39 -0.65
C LEU A 3 17.58 8.11 0.27
N ASP A 4 17.59 6.97 0.95
CA ASP A 4 18.75 6.48 1.70
C ASP A 4 19.65 5.66 0.76
N ALA A 5 20.62 6.35 0.17
CA ALA A 5 21.55 5.75 -0.79
C ALA A 5 22.49 4.71 -0.15
N SER A 6 22.68 4.74 1.17
CA SER A 6 23.59 3.80 1.86
C SER A 6 23.08 2.35 1.83
N LEU A 7 21.77 2.15 1.65
CA LEU A 7 21.12 0.84 1.62
C LEU A 7 20.97 0.28 0.21
N ILE A 8 21.26 1.06 -0.84
CA ILE A 8 21.10 0.65 -2.25
C ILE A 8 21.90 -0.63 -2.56
N PRO A 9 23.18 -0.77 -2.17
CA PRO A 9 23.93 -2.00 -2.48
C PRO A 9 23.24 -3.25 -1.94
N ALA A 10 22.79 -3.21 -0.69
CA ALA A 10 22.07 -4.32 -0.07
C ALA A 10 20.72 -4.60 -0.75
N GLN A 11 19.97 -3.57 -1.17
CA GLN A 11 18.71 -3.78 -1.89
C GLN A 11 18.93 -4.35 -3.29
N GLN A 12 20.04 -3.98 -3.94
CA GLN A 12 20.41 -4.56 -5.22
C GLN A 12 20.78 -6.04 -5.08
N GLU A 13 21.49 -6.42 -4.02
CA GLU A 13 21.73 -7.82 -3.66
C GLU A 13 20.43 -8.56 -3.38
N THR A 14 19.50 -7.96 -2.62
CA THR A 14 18.16 -8.54 -2.41
C THR A 14 17.44 -8.80 -3.72
N ALA A 15 17.39 -7.81 -4.63
CA ALA A 15 16.72 -7.95 -5.92
C ALA A 15 17.35 -9.07 -6.77
N LEU A 16 18.69 -9.17 -6.77
CA LEU A 16 19.41 -10.22 -7.46
C LEU A 16 19.10 -11.61 -6.88
N MET A 17 18.99 -11.75 -5.56
CA MET A 17 18.60 -13.01 -4.93
C MET A 17 17.20 -13.47 -5.35
N MET A 18 16.22 -12.55 -5.39
CA MET A 18 14.85 -12.86 -5.83
C MET A 18 14.80 -13.26 -7.32
N SER A 19 15.46 -12.47 -8.17
CA SER A 19 15.57 -12.72 -9.60
C SER A 19 16.24 -14.07 -9.90
N ALA A 20 17.37 -14.36 -9.25
CA ALA A 20 18.11 -15.61 -9.46
C ALA A 20 17.34 -16.85 -8.95
N ALA A 21 16.51 -16.68 -7.93
CA ALA A 21 15.65 -17.75 -7.41
C ALA A 21 14.40 -17.97 -8.26
N GLY A 22 13.93 -16.92 -8.95
CA GLY A 22 12.62 -16.91 -9.58
C GLY A 22 11.48 -17.03 -8.55
N ASP A 23 11.70 -16.49 -7.34
CA ASP A 23 10.78 -16.61 -6.19
C ASP A 23 10.97 -15.42 -5.23
N LEU A 24 10.03 -15.25 -4.29
CA LEU A 24 10.04 -14.23 -3.24
C LEU A 24 10.10 -14.84 -1.84
N SER A 25 10.96 -14.27 -0.99
CA SER A 25 10.95 -14.58 0.44
C SER A 25 11.43 -13.40 1.26
N HIS A 26 10.77 -13.14 2.39
CA HIS A 26 11.28 -12.20 3.40
C HIS A 26 12.35 -12.82 4.30
N ASP A 27 12.57 -14.14 4.26
CA ASP A 27 13.62 -14.83 5.03
C ASP A 27 14.38 -15.83 4.14
N PRO A 28 15.04 -15.35 3.06
CA PRO A 28 15.82 -16.22 2.21
C PRO A 28 17.01 -16.78 3.00
N GLY A 29 17.19 -18.10 2.94
CA GLY A 29 18.28 -18.80 3.63
C GLY A 29 19.55 -18.94 2.75
N PRO A 30 20.69 -19.37 3.33
CA PRO A 30 21.96 -19.52 2.60
C PRO A 30 21.94 -20.44 1.36
N GLY A 31 20.90 -21.25 1.20
CA GLY A 31 20.70 -22.10 0.01
C GLY A 31 20.10 -21.37 -1.19
N TRP A 32 19.67 -20.12 -1.04
CA TRP A 32 19.19 -19.30 -2.15
C TRP A 32 20.32 -18.99 -3.14
N PRO A 33 20.05 -18.96 -4.45
CA PRO A 33 21.05 -18.54 -5.43
C PRO A 33 21.44 -17.07 -5.19
N CYS A 34 22.70 -16.74 -5.48
CA CYS A 34 23.27 -15.41 -5.25
C CYS A 34 23.13 -14.89 -3.81
N TYR A 35 22.95 -15.78 -2.82
CA TYR A 35 22.74 -15.40 -1.44
C TYR A 35 23.87 -14.52 -0.89
N THR A 36 23.47 -13.43 -0.22
CA THR A 36 24.32 -12.67 0.67
C THR A 36 23.58 -12.40 1.98
N ALA A 37 24.32 -12.25 3.08
CA ALA A 37 23.70 -11.90 4.36
C ALA A 37 23.05 -10.50 4.33
N ALA A 38 23.62 -9.56 3.58
CA ALA A 38 23.08 -8.21 3.42
C ALA A 38 21.80 -8.20 2.59
N GLY A 39 21.74 -8.97 1.50
CA GLY A 39 20.53 -9.14 0.69
C GLY A 39 19.40 -9.81 1.46
N ALA A 40 19.72 -10.82 2.28
CA ALA A 40 18.75 -11.46 3.17
C ALA A 40 18.21 -10.52 4.27
N ASP A 41 19.06 -9.67 4.85
CA ASP A 41 18.61 -8.64 5.79
C ASP A 41 17.76 -7.56 5.10
N GLY A 42 18.10 -7.19 3.87
CA GLY A 42 17.30 -6.30 3.03
C GLY A 42 15.90 -6.88 2.75
N ALA A 43 15.79 -8.19 2.49
CA ALA A 43 14.52 -8.86 2.24
C ALA A 43 13.52 -8.73 3.39
N LYS A 44 14.01 -8.83 4.64
CA LYS A 44 13.21 -8.72 5.87
C LYS A 44 12.57 -7.36 6.08
N LYS A 45 13.09 -6.33 5.41
CA LYS A 45 12.79 -4.92 5.68
C LYS A 45 12.14 -4.21 4.50
N SER A 46 11.79 -4.97 3.47
CA SER A 46 11.40 -4.42 2.17
C SER A 46 10.05 -4.94 1.71
N ASN A 47 9.38 -4.15 0.88
CA ASN A 47 8.39 -4.67 -0.06
C ASN A 47 9.15 -5.38 -1.18
N LEU A 48 8.69 -6.58 -1.55
CA LEU A 48 9.35 -7.44 -2.53
C LEU A 48 8.42 -7.75 -3.68
N ARG A 49 8.92 -7.61 -4.91
CA ARG A 49 8.18 -7.95 -6.13
C ARG A 49 9.05 -8.81 -7.03
N TRP A 50 8.42 -9.81 -7.63
CA TRP A 50 8.96 -10.61 -8.72
C TRP A 50 7.94 -10.64 -9.86
N GLY A 51 8.42 -10.77 -11.09
CA GLY A 51 7.62 -10.67 -12.32
C GLY A 51 7.39 -9.22 -12.80
N SER A 52 7.85 -8.20 -12.07
CA SER A 52 7.90 -6.82 -12.55
C SER A 52 8.96 -6.00 -11.81
N ALA A 53 9.43 -4.94 -12.47
CA ALA A 53 10.53 -4.10 -12.01
C ALA A 53 10.20 -2.60 -12.09
N GLY A 54 11.05 -1.76 -11.49
CA GLY A 54 10.95 -0.30 -11.61
C GLY A 54 9.59 0.27 -11.24
N SER A 55 9.04 1.15 -12.08
CA SER A 55 7.75 1.81 -11.83
C SER A 55 6.55 0.87 -11.92
N GLU A 56 6.64 -0.21 -12.72
CA GLU A 56 5.58 -1.21 -12.80
C GLU A 56 5.42 -1.94 -11.46
N ALA A 57 6.54 -2.23 -10.78
CA ALA A 57 6.49 -2.80 -9.44
C ALA A 57 5.83 -1.85 -8.43
N VAL A 58 6.04 -0.54 -8.53
CA VAL A 58 5.35 0.44 -7.66
C VAL A 58 3.84 0.41 -7.89
N ILE A 59 3.39 0.31 -9.14
CA ILE A 59 1.96 0.12 -9.47
C ILE A 59 1.44 -1.16 -8.81
N ALA A 60 2.17 -2.27 -8.93
CA ALA A 60 1.78 -3.54 -8.32
C ALA A 60 1.72 -3.47 -6.78
N PHE A 61 2.70 -2.85 -6.12
CA PHE A 61 2.70 -2.63 -4.67
C PHE A 61 1.54 -1.76 -4.21
N MET A 62 1.14 -0.78 -5.01
CA MET A 62 -0.02 0.06 -4.72
C MET A 62 -1.33 -0.66 -4.98
N ALA A 63 -1.42 -1.49 -6.02
CA ALA A 63 -2.59 -2.32 -6.30
C ALA A 63 -2.80 -3.35 -5.20
N ASP A 64 -1.74 -4.09 -4.88
CA ASP A 64 -1.67 -5.11 -3.84
C ASP A 64 -2.89 -6.04 -3.91
N ASP A 65 -3.16 -6.56 -5.10
CA ASP A 65 -4.40 -7.23 -5.50
C ASP A 65 -4.38 -8.75 -5.31
N GLU A 66 -3.20 -9.33 -5.15
CA GLU A 66 -3.01 -10.75 -4.83
C GLU A 66 -3.81 -11.17 -3.58
N GLU A 67 -4.33 -12.40 -3.59
CA GLU A 67 -5.26 -12.91 -2.56
C GLU A 67 -4.66 -12.87 -1.14
N TYR A 68 -3.37 -13.18 -1.02
CA TYR A 68 -2.68 -13.17 0.27
C TYR A 68 -2.38 -11.76 0.80
N ASN A 69 -2.63 -10.72 0.00
CA ASN A 69 -2.34 -9.32 0.33
C ASN A 69 -3.60 -8.50 0.64
N GLN A 70 -4.67 -9.13 1.14
CA GLN A 70 -5.91 -8.42 1.54
C GLN A 70 -5.67 -7.27 2.53
N ALA A 71 -4.61 -7.34 3.33
CA ALA A 71 -4.22 -6.26 4.25
C ALA A 71 -3.54 -5.07 3.56
N VAL A 72 -3.31 -5.13 2.25
CA VAL A 72 -2.58 -4.17 1.40
C VAL A 72 -1.26 -3.71 2.03
N GLY A 73 -0.50 -4.68 2.55
CA GLY A 73 0.70 -4.44 3.35
C GLY A 73 1.77 -3.64 2.60
N HIS A 74 1.95 -3.89 1.30
CA HIS A 74 2.92 -3.16 0.50
C HIS A 74 2.53 -1.69 0.37
N ARG A 75 1.27 -1.42 0.00
CA ARG A 75 0.70 -0.08 -0.09
C ARG A 75 0.80 0.68 1.24
N ARG A 76 0.50 0.00 2.35
CA ARG A 76 0.56 0.60 3.69
C ARG A 76 1.96 1.05 4.06
N TRP A 77 2.99 0.27 3.72
CA TRP A 77 4.37 0.68 3.91
C TRP A 77 4.77 1.86 3.01
N LEU A 78 4.30 1.89 1.76
CA LEU A 78 4.55 3.01 0.84
C LEU A 78 3.86 4.31 1.30
N LEU A 79 2.68 4.19 1.91
CA LEU A 79 1.89 5.31 2.40
C LEU A 79 2.05 5.56 3.91
N TYR A 80 3.02 4.92 4.57
CA TYR A 80 3.15 4.99 6.01
C TYR A 80 3.37 6.44 6.48
N SER A 81 2.54 6.95 7.37
CA SER A 81 2.50 8.37 7.72
C SER A 81 3.81 8.88 8.31
N LYS A 82 4.51 8.05 9.08
CA LYS A 82 5.81 8.39 9.68
C LYS A 82 6.97 8.24 8.71
N GLN A 83 6.76 7.62 7.55
CA GLN A 83 7.83 7.30 6.62
C GLN A 83 8.56 8.56 6.17
N SER A 84 9.87 8.53 6.32
CA SER A 84 10.72 9.69 6.04
C SER A 84 11.90 9.36 5.14
N ALA A 85 12.15 8.09 4.88
CA ALA A 85 13.11 7.65 3.88
C ALA A 85 12.64 6.40 3.13
N PHE A 86 13.28 6.06 2.03
CA PHE A 86 13.21 4.74 1.40
C PHE A 86 14.58 4.40 0.83
N SER A 87 14.81 3.13 0.51
CA SER A 87 15.86 2.72 -0.42
C SER A 87 15.31 1.71 -1.41
N HIS A 88 16.04 1.40 -2.47
CA HIS A 88 15.56 0.46 -3.48
C HIS A 88 16.68 -0.27 -4.21
N GLY A 89 16.31 -1.39 -4.83
CA GLY A 89 17.13 -2.17 -5.74
C GLY A 89 16.22 -2.89 -6.74
N SER A 90 16.71 -3.16 -7.95
CA SER A 90 15.90 -3.77 -9.00
C SER A 90 16.77 -4.57 -9.96
N THR A 91 16.26 -5.69 -10.45
CA THR A 91 16.71 -6.34 -11.68
C THR A 91 15.73 -6.01 -12.80
N ASP A 92 15.80 -6.76 -13.91
CA ASP A 92 14.84 -6.66 -15.02
C ASP A 92 13.45 -7.24 -14.66
N ASP A 93 13.36 -8.08 -13.63
CA ASP A 93 12.16 -8.84 -13.26
C ASP A 93 11.83 -8.86 -11.76
N ALA A 94 12.68 -8.26 -10.92
CA ALA A 94 12.44 -8.13 -9.49
C ALA A 94 12.66 -6.69 -9.02
N ALA A 95 11.88 -6.26 -8.04
CA ALA A 95 12.01 -4.95 -7.41
C ALA A 95 11.90 -5.06 -5.89
N VAL A 96 12.72 -4.25 -5.23
CA VAL A 96 12.82 -4.20 -3.78
C VAL A 96 12.71 -2.73 -3.36
N ILE A 97 11.77 -2.43 -2.47
CA ILE A 97 11.69 -1.12 -1.81
C ILE A 97 11.89 -1.34 -0.33
N HIS A 98 12.97 -0.82 0.22
CA HIS A 98 13.26 -0.89 1.65
C HIS A 98 12.38 0.11 2.39
N VAL A 99 11.46 -0.43 3.20
CA VAL A 99 10.42 0.33 3.88
C VAL A 99 10.68 0.45 5.38
N LEU A 100 11.37 -0.50 6.02
CA LEU A 100 11.76 -0.41 7.44
C LEU A 100 13.06 0.39 7.61
N VAL A 101 13.01 1.68 7.27
CA VAL A 101 14.10 2.65 7.42
C VAL A 101 13.76 3.71 8.48
N LYS A 102 14.02 4.99 8.19
CA LYS A 102 13.66 6.11 9.05
C LYS A 102 12.17 6.43 8.98
N ALA A 103 11.53 6.42 10.15
CA ALA A 103 10.13 6.79 10.34
C ALA A 103 10.01 8.02 11.25
N GLU A 104 10.55 9.15 10.80
CA GLU A 104 10.73 10.38 11.60
C GLU A 104 9.77 11.51 11.18
N ASN A 105 8.85 11.29 10.24
CA ASN A 105 7.90 12.33 9.85
C ASN A 105 7.01 12.69 11.05
N THR A 106 7.02 13.97 11.42
CA THR A 106 6.21 14.52 12.53
C THR A 106 4.96 15.25 12.03
N LYS A 107 4.89 15.54 10.73
CA LYS A 107 3.72 16.17 10.08
C LYS A 107 2.81 15.08 9.54
N ILE A 108 2.03 14.49 10.44
CA ILE A 108 1.11 13.41 10.15
C ILE A 108 -0.23 14.00 9.66
N PRO A 109 -0.76 13.57 8.51
CA PRO A 109 -2.10 13.98 8.08
C PRO A 109 -3.17 13.41 9.02
N GLU A 110 -4.36 14.02 9.04
CA GLU A 110 -5.46 13.57 9.90
C GLU A 110 -5.84 12.10 9.64
N PHE A 111 -5.77 11.68 8.38
CA PHE A 111 -5.92 10.31 7.92
C PHE A 111 -5.22 10.14 6.57
N ILE A 112 -5.02 8.89 6.16
CA ILE A 112 -4.49 8.52 4.83
C ILE A 112 -5.50 7.58 4.16
N ALA A 113 -6.13 8.07 3.10
CA ALA A 113 -7.04 7.29 2.27
C ALA A 113 -6.35 6.86 0.97
N TYR A 114 -6.69 5.66 0.50
CA TYR A 114 -6.44 5.23 -0.86
C TYR A 114 -7.73 4.67 -1.47
N PRO A 115 -8.18 5.19 -2.62
CA PRO A 115 -7.66 6.37 -3.31
C PRO A 115 -7.73 7.64 -2.43
N PRO A 116 -6.93 8.68 -2.73
CA PRO A 116 -6.83 9.84 -1.86
C PRO A 116 -8.17 10.59 -1.80
N ALA A 117 -8.43 11.24 -0.66
CA ALA A 117 -9.63 12.07 -0.40
C ALA A 117 -9.63 13.40 -1.20
N THR A 118 -9.46 13.28 -2.51
CA THR A 118 -9.35 14.37 -3.48
C THR A 118 -9.44 13.78 -4.89
N TRP A 119 -8.76 14.39 -5.85
CA TRP A 119 -8.68 13.99 -7.24
C TRP A 119 -7.64 12.88 -7.47
N VAL A 120 -7.99 11.88 -8.29
CA VAL A 120 -7.10 10.77 -8.65
C VAL A 120 -7.34 10.33 -10.10
N PRO A 121 -6.30 10.15 -10.94
CA PRO A 121 -6.46 9.61 -12.29
C PRO A 121 -6.97 8.17 -12.26
N ARG A 122 -7.98 7.85 -13.09
CA ARG A 122 -8.55 6.49 -13.18
C ARG A 122 -7.51 5.36 -13.33
N PRO A 123 -6.41 5.49 -14.10
CA PRO A 123 -5.45 4.40 -14.29
C PRO A 123 -4.76 3.93 -13.00
N VAL A 124 -4.73 4.78 -11.96
CA VAL A 124 -4.13 4.47 -10.66
C VAL A 124 -5.18 4.31 -9.57
N VAL A 125 -6.41 3.92 -9.94
CA VAL A 125 -7.44 3.51 -8.97
C VAL A 125 -7.61 2.00 -9.07
N PHE A 126 -7.17 1.31 -8.02
CA PHE A 126 -7.22 -0.16 -7.91
C PHE A 126 -8.42 -0.61 -7.07
N PHE A 127 -8.68 -1.92 -7.08
CA PHE A 127 -9.91 -2.49 -6.55
C PHE A 127 -10.07 -2.34 -5.04
N ARG A 128 -9.01 -2.63 -4.26
CA ARG A 128 -9.02 -2.48 -2.80
C ARG A 128 -8.85 -1.02 -2.41
N TRP A 129 -9.77 -0.51 -1.61
CA TRP A 129 -9.69 0.81 -0.99
C TRP A 129 -9.23 0.66 0.46
N SER A 130 -8.57 1.68 1.00
CA SER A 130 -8.03 1.63 2.35
C SER A 130 -8.08 2.99 3.04
N PHE A 131 -8.20 2.97 4.36
CA PHE A 131 -8.23 4.16 5.21
C PHE A 131 -7.40 3.92 6.47
N SER A 132 -6.46 4.82 6.75
CA SER A 132 -5.44 4.62 7.77
C SER A 132 -5.38 5.82 8.71
N ILE A 133 -5.25 5.56 10.01
CA ILE A 133 -4.96 6.55 11.05
C ILE A 133 -3.97 5.91 12.03
N PRO A 134 -2.84 6.56 12.37
CA PRO A 134 -1.88 6.01 13.31
C PRO A 134 -2.52 5.71 14.67
N GLY A 135 -2.42 4.47 15.13
CA GLY A 135 -2.92 4.03 16.43
C GLY A 135 -4.45 3.88 16.55
N ALA A 136 -5.21 4.09 15.46
CA ALA A 136 -6.65 3.89 15.48
C ALA A 136 -7.04 2.41 15.58
N ASP A 137 -8.17 2.15 16.21
CA ASP A 137 -8.78 0.82 16.30
C ASP A 137 -9.95 0.74 15.32
N PHE A 138 -9.86 -0.20 14.37
CA PHE A 138 -10.88 -0.44 13.35
C PHE A 138 -11.71 -1.72 13.59
N SER A 139 -11.56 -2.37 14.74
CA SER A 139 -12.25 -3.64 15.05
C SER A 139 -13.78 -3.53 15.05
N GLY A 140 -14.31 -2.37 15.43
CA GLY A 140 -15.75 -2.04 15.38
C GLY A 140 -16.15 -1.14 14.21
N ALA A 141 -15.23 -0.86 13.28
CA ALA A 141 -15.47 0.13 12.24
C ALA A 141 -16.34 -0.40 11.09
N GLN A 142 -17.09 0.50 10.48
CA GLN A 142 -17.93 0.24 9.32
C GLN A 142 -17.57 1.19 8.19
N VAL A 143 -17.74 0.73 6.95
CA VAL A 143 -17.51 1.52 5.74
C VAL A 143 -18.80 1.61 4.94
N MET A 144 -19.17 2.82 4.57
CA MET A 144 -20.22 3.11 3.59
C MET A 144 -19.59 3.82 2.40
N MET A 145 -20.02 3.45 1.19
CA MET A 145 -19.58 4.08 -0.04
C MET A 145 -20.81 4.38 -0.91
N ALA A 146 -20.85 5.55 -1.53
CA ALA A 146 -21.95 5.94 -2.40
C ALA A 146 -21.46 6.69 -3.65
N HIS A 147 -22.19 6.55 -4.75
CA HIS A 147 -22.00 7.31 -5.98
C HIS A 147 -23.35 7.85 -6.44
N LYS A 148 -23.45 9.17 -6.69
CA LYS A 148 -24.71 9.83 -7.10
C LYS A 148 -25.90 9.52 -6.17
N GLY A 149 -25.64 9.43 -4.87
CA GLY A 149 -26.64 9.12 -3.85
C GLY A 149 -27.13 7.66 -3.85
N GLN A 150 -26.50 6.78 -4.63
CA GLN A 150 -26.75 5.34 -4.59
C GLN A 150 -25.65 4.65 -3.79
N ASP A 151 -26.07 3.81 -2.86
CA ASP A 151 -25.15 3.01 -2.04
C ASP A 151 -24.44 1.97 -2.90
N ILE A 152 -23.14 1.84 -2.67
CA ILE A 152 -22.27 0.80 -3.21
C ILE A 152 -21.93 -0.12 -2.03
N PRO A 153 -22.48 -1.34 -1.99
CA PRO A 153 -22.09 -2.31 -0.98
C PRO A 153 -20.58 -2.55 -0.98
N VAL A 154 -19.99 -2.71 0.20
CA VAL A 154 -18.56 -2.98 0.36
C VAL A 154 -18.36 -4.18 1.27
N THR A 155 -17.27 -4.91 1.06
CA THR A 155 -16.81 -5.97 1.96
C THR A 155 -15.52 -5.54 2.62
N ILE A 156 -15.48 -5.49 3.95
CA ILE A 156 -14.24 -5.27 4.69
C ILE A 156 -13.40 -6.55 4.60
N VAL A 157 -12.21 -6.44 4.02
CA VAL A 157 -11.29 -7.57 3.82
C VAL A 157 -10.12 -7.55 4.80
N SER A 158 -9.87 -6.42 5.48
CA SER A 158 -8.87 -6.34 6.54
C SER A 158 -9.10 -5.17 7.49
N SER A 159 -8.72 -5.33 8.75
CA SER A 159 -8.70 -4.29 9.80
C SER A 159 -7.50 -4.47 10.75
N THR A 160 -6.34 -4.84 10.19
CA THR A 160 -5.18 -5.29 10.97
C THR A 160 -4.28 -4.16 11.47
N GLU A 161 -3.66 -4.35 12.64
CA GLU A 161 -2.80 -3.35 13.31
C GLU A 161 -1.28 -3.58 13.15
N LYS A 162 -0.85 -4.65 12.44
CA LYS A 162 0.54 -5.15 12.52
C LYS A 162 1.50 -4.57 11.47
N VAL A 163 1.05 -3.64 10.64
CA VAL A 163 1.81 -3.13 9.48
C VAL A 163 1.64 -1.61 9.38
N ALA A 164 2.74 -0.86 9.33
CA ALA A 164 2.72 0.61 9.16
C ALA A 164 1.69 1.30 10.10
N ASP A 165 0.82 2.16 9.54
CA ASP A 165 -0.33 2.70 10.28
C ASP A 165 -1.48 1.67 10.31
N ASN A 166 -2.24 1.69 11.40
CA ASN A 166 -3.48 0.92 11.49
C ASN A 166 -4.42 1.33 10.36
N THR A 167 -4.99 0.34 9.69
CA THR A 167 -5.69 0.51 8.41
C THR A 167 -6.88 -0.42 8.32
N ILE A 168 -8.01 0.10 7.85
CA ILE A 168 -9.14 -0.69 7.37
C ILE A 168 -9.11 -0.76 5.84
N VAL A 169 -9.39 -1.92 5.27
CA VAL A 169 -9.33 -2.22 3.84
C VAL A 169 -10.65 -2.86 3.42
N TRP A 170 -11.20 -2.41 2.30
CA TRP A 170 -12.44 -2.93 1.76
C TRP A 170 -12.44 -3.03 0.24
N GLU A 171 -13.33 -3.87 -0.26
CA GLU A 171 -13.59 -4.08 -1.68
C GLU A 171 -15.02 -3.64 -2.00
N PRO A 172 -15.23 -2.66 -2.88
CA PRO A 172 -16.55 -2.31 -3.38
C PRO A 172 -17.14 -3.43 -4.24
N SER A 173 -18.44 -3.66 -4.16
CA SER A 173 -19.14 -4.69 -4.95
C SER A 173 -19.18 -4.40 -6.44
N ALA A 174 -19.02 -3.12 -6.81
CA ALA A 174 -18.95 -2.66 -8.19
C ALA A 174 -17.56 -2.10 -8.49
N SER A 175 -16.94 -2.58 -9.56
CA SER A 175 -15.71 -2.01 -10.08
C SER A 175 -15.96 -0.61 -10.64
N ILE A 176 -14.99 0.27 -10.47
CA ILE A 176 -15.01 1.58 -11.11
C ILE A 176 -14.82 1.40 -12.62
N PRO A 177 -15.64 2.04 -13.48
CA PRO A 177 -15.50 1.96 -14.94
C PRO A 177 -14.08 2.30 -15.39
N SER A 178 -13.44 1.47 -16.23
CA SER A 178 -12.08 1.70 -16.74
C SER A 178 -11.96 2.98 -17.56
N GLU A 179 -13.01 3.32 -18.30
CA GLU A 179 -13.09 4.50 -19.15
C GLU A 179 -14.36 5.30 -18.79
N PRO A 180 -14.32 6.11 -17.73
CA PRO A 180 -15.49 6.86 -17.32
C PRO A 180 -15.78 8.00 -18.33
N ALA A 181 -17.04 8.19 -18.70
CA ALA A 181 -17.44 9.22 -19.67
C ALA A 181 -17.25 10.66 -19.14
N VAL A 182 -17.25 10.82 -17.81
CA VAL A 182 -17.10 12.05 -17.02
C VAL A 182 -16.37 11.71 -15.72
N ASP A 183 -15.89 12.71 -14.99
CA ASP A 183 -15.35 12.51 -13.65
C ASP A 183 -16.40 11.85 -12.73
N LEU A 184 -15.94 10.91 -11.89
CA LEU A 184 -16.81 10.17 -10.97
C LEU A 184 -16.47 10.54 -9.53
N VAL A 185 -17.47 10.99 -8.78
CA VAL A 185 -17.33 11.28 -7.34
C VAL A 185 -17.89 10.13 -6.53
N TYR A 186 -17.08 9.62 -5.61
CA TYR A 186 -17.47 8.60 -4.63
C TYR A 186 -17.35 9.18 -3.23
N THR A 187 -18.44 9.16 -2.48
CA THR A 187 -18.43 9.57 -1.08
C THR A 187 -18.22 8.35 -0.21
N VAL A 188 -17.20 8.38 0.65
CA VAL A 188 -16.90 7.31 1.61
C VAL A 188 -17.12 7.83 3.02
N THR A 189 -17.76 7.02 3.86
CA THR A 189 -17.81 7.22 5.30
C THR A 189 -17.22 6.03 6.02
N VAL A 190 -16.22 6.27 6.86
CA VAL A 190 -15.66 5.28 7.78
C VAL A 190 -16.07 5.69 9.19
N SER A 191 -16.82 4.86 9.89
CA SER A 191 -17.37 5.15 11.22
C SER A 191 -17.08 4.03 12.21
N GLY A 192 -17.33 4.26 13.50
CA GLY A 192 -17.06 3.27 14.55
C GLY A 192 -15.57 3.13 14.88
N ILE A 193 -14.76 4.16 14.58
CA ILE A 193 -13.31 4.13 14.79
C ILE A 193 -13.00 4.42 16.26
N GLY A 194 -12.26 3.52 16.89
CA GLY A 194 -11.70 3.70 18.23
C GLY A 194 -10.30 4.33 18.18
N ASN A 195 -9.82 4.85 19.32
CA ASN A 195 -8.46 5.39 19.47
C ASN A 195 -8.03 6.44 18.42
N ALA A 196 -9.00 7.12 17.79
CA ALA A 196 -8.78 8.19 16.82
C ALA A 196 -9.38 9.52 17.33
N PRO A 197 -8.94 10.68 16.80
CA PRO A 197 -9.50 11.97 17.18
C PRO A 197 -11.01 12.11 16.93
N LYS A 198 -11.54 11.40 15.92
CA LYS A 198 -12.98 11.30 15.62
C LYS A 198 -13.36 9.84 15.47
N SER A 199 -14.59 9.50 15.82
CA SER A 199 -15.15 8.16 15.60
C SER A 199 -15.70 7.96 14.19
N SER A 200 -15.75 9.00 13.36
CA SER A 200 -16.26 8.95 12.00
C SER A 200 -15.59 9.99 11.10
N TYR A 201 -15.33 9.61 9.84
CA TYR A 201 -14.77 10.45 8.78
C TYR A 201 -15.56 10.23 7.50
N THR A 202 -15.95 11.32 6.85
CA THR A 202 -16.58 11.32 5.52
C THR A 202 -15.71 12.13 4.56
N TYR A 203 -15.44 11.58 3.37
CA TYR A 203 -14.66 12.24 2.34
C TYR A 203 -15.08 11.82 0.93
N ASP A 204 -14.76 12.67 -0.04
CA ASP A 204 -15.00 12.39 -1.45
C ASP A 204 -13.69 11.98 -2.15
N VAL A 205 -13.81 11.00 -3.05
CA VAL A 205 -12.80 10.64 -4.05
C VAL A 205 -13.34 11.03 -5.41
N THR A 206 -12.63 11.90 -6.11
CA THR A 206 -12.96 12.29 -7.49
C THR A 206 -12.04 11.58 -8.46
N VAL A 207 -12.56 10.56 -9.12
CA VAL A 207 -11.86 9.81 -10.16
C VAL A 207 -11.93 10.60 -11.46
N ILE A 208 -10.77 11.11 -11.89
CA ILE A 208 -10.63 11.91 -13.10
C ILE A 208 -10.76 11.02 -14.32
N LYS A 209 -11.57 11.47 -15.28
CA LYS A 209 -11.55 10.97 -16.64
C LYS A 209 -10.21 11.32 -17.30
N PRO A 210 -9.45 10.33 -17.79
CA PRO A 210 -8.18 10.56 -18.48
C PRO A 210 -8.29 11.49 -19.70
#